data_AF-A0A7Z9MXC1-F1
#
_entry.id   AF-A0A7Z9MXC1-F1
#
_cell.length_a   1.000
_cell.length_b   1.000
_cell.length_c   1.000
_cell.angle_alpha   90.00
_cell.angle_beta   90.00
_cell.angle_gamma   90.00
#
_symmetry.space_group_name_H-M   'P 1'
#
loop_
_entity.id
_entity.type
_entity.pdbx_description
1 polymer ?
#
loop_
_entity_poly.entity_id
_entity_poly.type
_entity_poly.pdbx_seq_one_letter_code
_entity_poly.pdbx_strand_id
1 'polypeptide(L)'
;MDNLKVKNIVILGGGTAGWMTANLLQKKWLHLGINITLVESPDIGIVGVGEGSTPKLKYFFDSLDINESEWMPECTATYKNGISFKNWSTVSGYEEYFHPFGCSLDFVTLKFLYDNGTLRRKGVDVIAHPNRFSLMASLAEKKLAPIPSKNFPFHFQYGYHFDSVLIGKFLQKKAAEIGGINHIQATVKSVELNS
;
A
#
# COMPACT_ATOMS: atom_id res chain seq x y z
N MET A 1 6.75 -34.58 -12.63
CA MET A 1 6.53 -33.63 -11.52
C MET A 1 7.84 -32.92 -11.33
N ASP A 2 7.92 -31.67 -11.80
CA ASP A 2 9.18 -30.95 -11.87
C ASP A 2 9.79 -30.76 -10.49
N ASN A 3 11.07 -31.08 -10.42
CA ASN A 3 11.89 -31.08 -9.23
C ASN A 3 12.09 -29.61 -8.80
N LEU A 4 11.22 -29.07 -7.94
CA LEU A 4 11.43 -27.74 -7.35
C LEU A 4 12.81 -27.73 -6.67
N LYS A 5 13.77 -27.06 -7.32
CA LYS A 5 15.17 -26.94 -6.87
C LYS A 5 15.29 -26.28 -5.50
N VAL A 6 14.31 -25.45 -5.14
CA VAL A 6 14.25 -24.77 -3.84
C VAL A 6 13.27 -25.55 -2.95
N LYS A 7 13.74 -25.99 -1.78
CA LYS A 7 12.93 -26.64 -0.75
C LYS A 7 12.81 -25.82 0.52
N ASN A 8 13.75 -24.92 0.77
CA ASN A 8 13.84 -24.14 2.00
C ASN A 8 14.06 -22.67 1.63
N ILE A 9 13.28 -21.78 2.24
CA ILE A 9 13.43 -20.33 2.12
C ILE A 9 13.61 -19.77 3.53
N VAL A 10 14.66 -18.97 3.72
CA VAL A 10 14.90 -18.24 4.95
C VAL A 10 14.68 -16.76 4.71
N ILE A 11 13.79 -16.15 5.48
CA ILE A 11 13.54 -14.72 5.54
C ILE A 11 14.33 -14.18 6.74
N LEU A 12 15.35 -13.37 6.48
CA LEU A 12 16.15 -12.73 7.53
C LEU A 12 15.64 -11.31 7.75
N GLY A 13 15.04 -11.08 8.92
CA GLY A 13 14.43 -9.82 9.29
C GLY A 13 12.92 -9.95 9.41
N GLY A 14 12.41 -9.45 10.53
CA GLY A 14 10.99 -9.35 10.83
C GLY A 14 10.37 -8.05 10.34
N GLY A 15 9.45 -7.52 11.16
CA GLY A 15 8.74 -6.28 10.85
C GLY A 15 7.83 -6.40 9.63
N THR A 16 7.42 -5.26 9.08
CA THR A 16 6.44 -5.22 7.99
C THR A 16 6.93 -5.99 6.76
N ALA A 17 8.16 -5.77 6.32
CA ALA A 17 8.70 -6.42 5.12
C ALA A 17 8.80 -7.94 5.29
N GLY A 18 9.39 -8.42 6.39
CA GLY A 18 9.55 -9.85 6.66
C GLY A 18 8.21 -10.58 6.73
N TRP A 19 7.25 -10.02 7.48
CA TRP A 19 5.93 -10.63 7.65
C TRP A 19 5.05 -10.53 6.39
N MET A 20 5.19 -9.49 5.57
CA MET A 20 4.56 -9.44 4.24
C MET A 20 5.11 -10.54 3.32
N THR A 21 6.44 -10.72 3.29
CA THR A 21 7.07 -11.79 2.51
C THR A 21 6.62 -13.16 2.99
N ALA A 22 6.66 -13.41 4.30
CA ALA A 22 6.23 -14.68 4.91
C ALA A 22 4.79 -15.05 4.52
N ASN A 23 3.84 -14.13 4.65
CA ASN A 23 2.44 -14.39 4.30
C ASN A 23 2.25 -14.70 2.81
N LEU A 24 2.91 -13.96 1.91
CA LEU A 24 2.84 -14.21 0.47
C LEU A 24 3.41 -15.59 0.09
N LEU A 25 4.57 -15.94 0.64
CA LEU A 25 5.21 -17.23 0.39
C LEU A 25 4.38 -18.38 0.96
N GLN A 26 3.84 -18.22 2.16
CA GLN A 26 2.97 -19.20 2.80
C GLN A 26 1.71 -19.45 1.94
N LYS A 27 1.01 -18.37 1.54
CA LYS A 27 -0.16 -18.46 0.66
C LYS A 27 0.15 -19.13 -0.67
N LYS A 28 1.29 -18.79 -1.28
CA LYS A 28 1.60 -19.23 -2.65
C LYS A 28 2.24 -20.62 -2.72
N TRP A 29 3.08 -21.01 -1.74
CA TRP A 29 3.98 -22.15 -1.89
C TRP A 29 3.99 -23.15 -0.74
N LEU A 30 3.33 -22.88 0.40
CA LEU A 30 3.29 -23.85 1.51
C LEU A 30 2.73 -25.22 1.07
N HIS A 31 1.66 -25.20 0.27
CA HIS A 31 1.02 -26.40 -0.28
C HIS A 31 1.89 -27.18 -1.28
N LEU A 32 2.99 -26.59 -1.77
CA LEU A 32 3.97 -27.25 -2.64
C LEU A 32 5.10 -27.93 -1.85
N GLY A 33 5.03 -27.91 -0.51
CA GLY A 33 6.04 -28.49 0.37
C GLY A 33 7.31 -27.66 0.47
N ILE A 34 7.22 -26.33 0.31
CA ILE A 34 8.31 -25.41 0.59
C ILE A 34 8.34 -25.10 2.09
N ASN A 35 9.50 -25.31 2.71
CA ASN A 35 9.75 -24.93 4.10
C ASN A 35 10.11 -23.45 4.17
N ILE A 36 9.37 -22.69 4.95
CA ILE A 36 9.59 -21.25 5.13
C ILE A 36 10.05 -21.03 6.57
N THR A 37 11.21 -20.41 6.74
CA THR A 37 11.72 -19.99 8.05
C THR A 37 11.83 -18.47 8.07
N LEU A 38 11.33 -17.83 9.11
CA LEU A 38 11.53 -16.40 9.37
C LEU A 38 12.40 -16.26 10.62
N VAL A 39 13.51 -15.55 10.49
CA VAL A 39 14.41 -15.22 11.60
C VAL A 39 14.32 -13.73 11.88
N GLU A 40 13.82 -13.35 13.06
CA GLU A 40 13.80 -11.95 13.50
C GLU A 40 14.52 -11.79 14.84
N SER A 41 15.25 -10.68 15.00
CA SER A 41 15.95 -10.37 16.25
C SER A 41 15.00 -9.66 17.20
N PRO A 42 14.87 -10.11 18.46
CA PRO A 42 14.12 -9.38 19.48
C PRO A 42 14.85 -8.11 19.95
N ASP A 43 16.18 -8.04 19.76
CA ASP A 43 17.03 -6.97 20.28
C ASP A 43 17.23 -5.83 19.27
N ILE A 44 17.10 -6.13 17.97
CA ILE A 44 17.28 -5.15 16.89
C ILE A 44 15.89 -4.67 16.44
N GLY A 45 15.58 -3.42 16.80
CA GLY A 45 14.34 -2.77 16.41
C GLY A 45 14.16 -2.71 14.89
N ILE A 46 12.90 -2.70 14.45
CA ILE A 46 12.55 -2.58 13.03
C ILE A 46 12.67 -1.14 12.56
N VAL A 47 13.04 -0.94 11.30
CA VAL A 47 13.01 0.38 10.67
C VAL A 47 11.55 0.71 10.33
N GLY A 48 10.93 1.53 11.17
CA GLY A 48 9.59 2.08 10.93
C GLY A 48 9.65 3.31 10.04
N VAL A 49 9.42 3.15 8.74
CA VAL A 49 9.15 4.27 7.83
C VAL A 49 7.63 4.38 7.67
N GLY A 50 6.98 5.14 8.56
CA GLY A 50 5.52 5.29 8.54
C GLY A 50 4.99 5.93 7.24
N GLU A 51 3.70 6.18 7.06
CA GLU A 51 2.47 5.53 7.54
C GLU A 51 1.51 5.36 6.35
N GLY A 52 1.91 5.76 5.14
CA GLY A 52 0.99 5.91 4.00
C GLY A 52 1.33 5.02 2.82
N SER A 53 0.33 4.31 2.30
CA SER A 53 0.48 3.47 1.11
C SER A 53 0.02 4.14 -0.18
N THR A 54 0.24 3.42 -1.27
CA THR A 54 -0.51 3.57 -2.53
C THR A 54 -1.68 2.56 -2.55
N PRO A 55 -2.56 2.61 -3.57
CA PRO A 55 -3.63 1.63 -3.73
C PRO A 55 -3.16 0.18 -3.86
N LYS A 56 -1.86 -0.05 -4.09
CA LYS A 56 -1.31 -1.40 -4.22
C LYS A 56 -1.37 -2.24 -2.95
N LEU A 57 -1.43 -1.61 -1.77
CA LEU A 57 -1.60 -2.33 -0.51
C LEU A 57 -2.92 -3.10 -0.45
N LYS A 58 -3.98 -2.60 -1.10
CA LYS A 58 -5.25 -3.34 -1.19
C LYS A 58 -5.07 -4.68 -1.91
N TYR A 59 -4.39 -4.69 -3.06
CA TYR A 59 -4.14 -5.94 -3.80
C TYR A 59 -3.31 -6.95 -3.00
N PHE A 60 -2.40 -6.47 -2.14
CA PHE A 60 -1.64 -7.35 -1.25
C PHE A 60 -2.59 -8.07 -0.27
N PHE A 61 -3.44 -7.34 0.46
CA PHE A 61 -4.39 -7.95 1.40
C PHE A 61 -5.44 -8.82 0.70
N ASP A 62 -5.98 -8.36 -0.44
CA ASP A 62 -6.91 -9.13 -1.26
C ASP A 62 -6.26 -10.46 -1.71
N SER A 63 -4.96 -10.47 -2.06
CA SER A 63 -4.24 -11.71 -2.46
C SER A 63 -4.04 -12.72 -1.32
N LEU A 64 -4.16 -12.26 -0.07
CA LEU A 64 -4.11 -13.07 1.13
C LEU A 64 -5.51 -13.44 1.64
N ASP A 65 -6.57 -13.03 0.93
CA ASP A 65 -7.97 -13.14 1.35
C ASP A 65 -8.27 -12.44 2.69
N ILE A 66 -7.56 -11.34 3.00
CA ILE A 66 -7.76 -10.55 4.21
C ILE A 66 -8.61 -9.32 3.89
N ASN A 67 -9.75 -9.18 4.56
CA ASN A 67 -10.66 -8.06 4.35
C ASN A 67 -10.19 -6.79 5.08
N GLU A 68 -10.48 -5.63 4.51
CA GLU A 68 -10.21 -4.32 5.14
C GLU A 68 -10.85 -4.17 6.52
N SER A 69 -12.06 -4.73 6.71
CA SER A 69 -12.74 -4.74 8.01
C SER A 69 -12.01 -5.55 9.09
N GLU A 70 -11.08 -6.42 8.71
CA GLU A 70 -10.28 -7.24 9.63
C GLU A 70 -9.00 -6.51 10.04
N TRP A 71 -8.19 -6.07 9.07
CA TRP A 71 -6.86 -5.54 9.37
C TRP A 71 -6.87 -4.05 9.75
N MET A 72 -7.75 -3.23 9.16
CA MET A 72 -7.71 -1.77 9.36
C MET A 72 -7.92 -1.38 10.82
N PRO A 73 -8.88 -1.96 11.58
CA PRO A 73 -9.05 -1.63 12.99
C PRO A 73 -7.85 -2.02 13.85
N GLU A 74 -7.25 -3.19 13.61
CA GLU A 74 -6.06 -3.67 14.35
C GLU A 74 -4.82 -2.81 14.07
N CYS A 75 -4.79 -2.12 12.92
CA CYS A 75 -3.64 -1.32 12.48
C CYS A 75 -3.85 0.20 12.57
N THR A 76 -4.91 0.65 13.26
CA THR A 76 -5.28 2.08 13.37
C THR A 76 -5.37 2.78 12.01
N ALA A 77 -5.85 2.06 10.99
CA ALA A 77 -5.77 2.51 9.62
C ALA A 77 -6.94 3.43 9.22
N THR A 78 -6.68 4.33 8.28
CA THR A 78 -7.68 5.18 7.61
C THR A 78 -7.43 5.28 6.12
N TYR A 79 -8.41 5.75 5.36
CA TYR A 79 -8.31 5.89 3.91
C TYR A 79 -7.46 7.10 3.50
N LYS A 80 -6.75 6.95 2.38
CA LYS A 80 -5.97 8.00 1.73
C LYS A 80 -6.46 8.19 0.29
N ASN A 81 -6.99 9.37 -0.01
CA ASN A 81 -7.52 9.72 -1.34
C ASN A 81 -6.45 10.22 -2.32
N GLY A 82 -5.25 10.55 -1.84
CA GLY A 82 -4.18 11.15 -2.62
C GLY A 82 -3.14 11.84 -1.74
N ILE A 83 -2.41 12.80 -2.30
CA ILE A 83 -1.33 13.54 -1.62
C ILE A 83 -1.53 15.04 -1.86
N SER A 84 -1.49 15.85 -0.81
CA SER A 84 -1.49 17.31 -0.93
C SER A 84 -0.07 17.82 -1.02
N PHE A 85 0.23 18.60 -2.06
CA PHE A 85 1.51 19.28 -2.26
C PHE A 85 1.30 20.76 -1.96
N LYS A 86 1.80 21.23 -0.82
CA LYS A 86 1.68 22.62 -0.36
C LYS A 86 3.02 23.33 -0.39
N ASN A 87 3.03 24.57 -0.85
CA ASN A 87 4.20 25.45 -0.96
C ASN A 87 5.31 24.88 -1.86
N TRP A 88 4.95 24.12 -2.90
CA TRP A 88 5.90 23.60 -3.89
C TRP A 88 6.19 24.56 -5.04
N SER A 89 5.38 25.61 -5.19
CA SER A 89 5.53 26.67 -6.18
C SER A 89 5.82 28.00 -5.48
N THR A 90 6.64 28.84 -6.10
CA THR A 90 6.87 30.23 -5.67
C THR A 90 5.95 31.23 -6.40
N VAL A 91 5.07 30.75 -7.28
CA VAL A 91 4.13 31.59 -8.03
C VAL A 91 2.86 31.78 -7.23
N SER A 92 2.48 33.04 -7.01
CA SER A 92 1.29 33.38 -6.24
C SER A 92 0.02 32.83 -6.89
N GLY A 93 -0.84 32.18 -6.10
CA GLY A 93 -2.07 31.52 -6.55
C GLY A 93 -1.89 30.07 -7.03
N TYR A 94 -0.69 29.50 -6.91
CA TYR A 94 -0.36 28.12 -7.32
C TYR A 94 0.39 27.34 -6.22
N GLU A 95 0.23 27.72 -4.96
CA GLU A 95 0.98 27.19 -3.83
C GLU A 95 0.56 25.76 -3.47
N GLU A 96 -0.65 25.34 -3.84
CA GLU A 96 -1.17 24.02 -3.48
C GLU A 96 -1.78 23.28 -4.67
N TYR A 97 -1.52 21.98 -4.77
CA TYR A 97 -2.35 21.07 -5.56
C TYR A 97 -2.49 19.70 -4.89
N PHE A 98 -3.52 18.96 -5.29
CA PHE A 98 -3.76 17.60 -4.85
C PHE A 98 -3.40 16.62 -5.97
N HIS A 99 -2.59 15.62 -5.64
CA HIS A 99 -2.30 14.48 -6.49
C HIS A 99 -3.22 13.31 -6.10
N PRO A 100 -4.37 13.13 -6.77
CA PRO A 100 -5.34 12.11 -6.42
C PRO A 100 -4.88 10.70 -6.81
N PHE A 101 -5.36 9.68 -6.10
CA PHE A 101 -5.44 8.35 -6.69
C PHE A 101 -6.60 8.30 -7.68
N GLY A 102 -6.47 7.53 -8.77
CA GLY A 102 -7.44 7.58 -9.86
C GLY A 102 -8.77 6.90 -9.51
N CYS A 103 -9.86 7.39 -10.09
CA CYS A 103 -11.14 6.70 -10.18
C CYS A 103 -11.62 6.63 -11.63
N SER A 104 -12.54 5.72 -11.95
CA SER A 104 -13.05 5.56 -13.31
C SER A 104 -13.77 6.82 -13.86
N LEU A 105 -14.23 7.72 -12.98
CA LEU A 105 -14.82 8.99 -13.39
C LEU A 105 -13.78 9.99 -13.92
N ASP A 106 -12.53 9.87 -13.48
CA ASP A 106 -11.47 10.79 -13.91
C ASP A 106 -11.21 10.67 -15.43
N PHE A 107 -11.58 9.57 -16.09
CA PHE A 107 -11.48 9.46 -17.55
C PHE A 107 -12.27 10.54 -18.30
N VAL A 108 -13.38 11.01 -17.72
CA VAL A 108 -14.21 12.07 -18.32
C VAL A 108 -13.55 13.43 -18.11
N THR A 109 -13.03 13.70 -16.92
CA THR A 109 -12.50 15.03 -16.54
C THR A 109 -11.06 15.26 -16.98
N LEU A 110 -10.27 14.19 -17.12
CA LEU A 110 -8.84 14.24 -17.46
C LEU A 110 -8.60 14.89 -18.83
N LYS A 111 -9.46 14.62 -19.82
CA LYS A 111 -9.37 15.27 -21.13
C LYS A 111 -9.45 16.79 -20.99
N PHE A 112 -10.41 17.29 -20.20
CA PHE A 112 -10.57 18.73 -19.98
C PHE A 112 -9.37 19.35 -19.26
N LEU A 113 -8.75 18.62 -18.31
CA LEU A 113 -7.51 19.08 -17.68
C LEU A 113 -6.39 19.26 -18.71
N TYR A 114 -6.19 18.30 -19.62
CA TYR A 114 -5.17 18.39 -20.67
C TYR A 114 -5.44 19.49 -21.69
N ASP A 115 -6.69 19.61 -22.15
CA ASP A 115 -7.11 20.65 -23.09
C ASP A 115 -6.92 22.04 -22.47
N ASN A 116 -7.42 22.23 -21.24
CA ASN A 116 -7.30 23.51 -20.52
C ASN A 116 -5.85 23.82 -20.15
N GLY A 117 -5.06 22.82 -19.79
CA GLY A 117 -3.62 23.00 -19.59
C GLY A 117 -2.92 23.47 -20.86
N THR A 118 -3.33 22.97 -22.02
CA THR A 118 -2.79 23.40 -23.33
C THR A 118 -3.21 24.82 -23.67
N LEU A 119 -4.48 25.18 -23.47
CA LEU A 119 -4.99 26.53 -23.70
C LEU A 119 -4.36 27.56 -22.75
N ARG A 120 -4.22 27.21 -21.46
CA ARG A 120 -3.56 28.06 -20.45
C ARG A 120 -2.10 28.33 -20.81
N ARG A 121 -1.36 27.33 -21.29
CA ARG A 121 0.02 27.51 -21.78
C ARG A 121 0.11 28.42 -23.02
N LYS A 122 -0.98 28.58 -23.77
CA LYS A 122 -1.09 29.52 -24.90
C LYS A 122 -1.59 30.92 -24.48
N GLY A 123 -1.73 31.18 -23.18
CA GLY A 123 -2.17 32.47 -22.64
C GLY A 123 -3.69 32.66 -22.56
N VAL A 124 -4.48 31.62 -22.83
CA VAL A 124 -5.94 31.70 -22.68
C VAL A 124 -6.33 31.56 -21.21
N ASP A 125 -7.19 32.45 -20.72
CA ASP A 125 -7.69 32.39 -19.35
C ASP A 125 -8.78 31.31 -19.18
N VAL A 126 -8.34 30.09 -18.87
CA VAL A 126 -9.22 28.93 -18.61
C VAL A 126 -8.88 28.23 -17.29
N ILE A 127 -9.87 27.61 -16.65
CA ILE A 127 -9.65 26.83 -15.42
C ILE A 127 -8.66 25.69 -15.71
N ALA A 128 -7.47 25.74 -15.10
CA ALA A 128 -6.43 24.73 -15.31
C ALA A 128 -5.91 24.11 -14.01
N HIS A 129 -6.52 24.43 -12.87
CA HIS A 129 -6.13 23.86 -11.58
C HIS A 129 -6.56 22.39 -11.49
N PRO A 130 -5.65 21.42 -11.25
CA PRO A 130 -5.95 19.98 -11.37
C PRO A 130 -7.05 19.50 -10.41
N ASN A 131 -7.12 20.06 -9.19
CA ASN A 131 -8.17 19.69 -8.21
C ASN A 131 -9.60 19.86 -8.76
N ARG A 132 -9.82 20.78 -9.71
CA ARG A 132 -11.15 21.01 -10.32
C ARG A 132 -11.60 19.87 -11.23
N PHE A 133 -10.69 18.96 -11.58
CA PHE A 133 -10.91 17.85 -12.49
C PHE A 133 -10.79 16.49 -11.79
N SER A 134 -10.78 16.45 -10.45
CA SER A 134 -10.66 15.19 -9.69
C SER A 134 -11.76 15.06 -8.65
N LEU A 135 -12.49 13.95 -8.70
CA LEU A 135 -13.45 13.60 -7.65
C LEU A 135 -12.74 13.37 -6.30
N MET A 136 -11.59 12.71 -6.33
CA MET A 136 -10.84 12.35 -5.12
C MET A 136 -10.29 13.57 -4.39
N ALA A 137 -9.94 14.65 -5.13
CA ALA A 137 -9.61 15.94 -4.53
C ALA A 137 -10.83 16.51 -3.78
N SER A 138 -12.02 16.45 -4.37
CA SER A 138 -13.26 16.91 -3.73
C SER A 138 -13.62 16.09 -2.49
N LEU A 139 -13.42 14.77 -2.53
CA LEU A 139 -13.63 13.91 -1.36
C LEU A 139 -12.66 14.26 -0.23
N ALA A 140 -11.38 14.49 -0.55
CA ALA A 140 -10.37 14.88 0.43
C ALA A 140 -10.69 16.23 1.09
N GLU A 141 -11.07 17.24 0.29
CA GLU A 141 -11.48 18.57 0.78
C GLU A 141 -12.68 18.47 1.75
N LYS A 142 -13.65 17.61 1.42
CA LYS A 142 -14.86 17.37 2.23
C LYS A 142 -14.65 16.36 3.36
N LYS A 143 -13.45 15.80 3.52
CA LYS A 143 -13.12 14.75 4.51
C LYS A 143 -14.04 13.52 4.41
N LEU A 144 -14.36 13.09 3.18
CA LEU A 144 -15.21 11.94 2.90
C LEU A 144 -14.39 10.69 2.55
N ALA A 145 -14.90 9.52 2.93
CA ALA A 145 -14.31 8.24 2.58
C ALA A 145 -14.51 7.90 1.08
N PRO A 146 -13.56 7.19 0.45
CA PRO A 146 -13.65 6.75 -0.93
C PRO A 146 -14.47 5.46 -1.12
N ILE A 147 -15.43 5.21 -0.23
CA ILE A 147 -16.24 4.00 -0.20
C ILE A 147 -17.66 4.35 -0.71
N PRO A 148 -17.96 4.09 -2.00
CA PRO A 148 -19.28 4.35 -2.53
C PRO A 148 -20.28 3.27 -2.09
N SER A 149 -21.56 3.49 -2.38
CA SER A 149 -22.59 2.46 -2.20
C SER A 149 -22.32 1.26 -3.13
N LYS A 150 -22.78 0.06 -2.74
CA LYS A 150 -22.55 -1.19 -3.50
C LYS A 150 -23.02 -1.14 -4.96
N ASN A 151 -24.01 -0.30 -5.27
CA ASN A 151 -24.59 -0.17 -6.61
C ASN A 151 -23.95 0.94 -7.44
N PHE A 152 -22.88 1.58 -6.95
CA PHE A 152 -22.19 2.61 -7.69
C PHE A 152 -21.25 1.97 -8.73
N PRO A 153 -21.42 2.25 -10.05
CA PRO A 153 -20.82 1.43 -11.11
C PRO A 153 -19.36 1.75 -11.42
N PHE A 154 -18.74 2.69 -10.70
CA PHE A 154 -17.37 3.16 -10.97
C PHE A 154 -16.39 2.64 -9.93
N HIS A 155 -15.18 2.34 -10.39
CA HIS A 155 -14.10 1.86 -9.52
C HIS A 155 -13.29 3.04 -8.95
N PHE A 156 -12.89 2.91 -7.69
CA PHE A 156 -12.10 3.89 -6.95
C PHE A 156 -10.81 3.25 -6.48
N GLN A 157 -9.71 3.96 -6.69
CA GLN A 157 -8.45 3.62 -6.05
C GLN A 157 -8.23 4.54 -4.86
N TYR A 158 -7.77 3.97 -3.76
CA TYR A 158 -7.36 4.70 -2.57
C TYR A 158 -6.22 3.95 -1.88
N GLY A 159 -5.35 4.68 -1.20
CA GLY A 159 -4.36 4.11 -0.30
C GLY A 159 -4.86 4.12 1.14
N TYR A 160 -3.93 3.92 2.06
CA TYR A 160 -4.21 3.92 3.49
C TYR A 160 -3.17 4.74 4.24
N HIS A 161 -3.55 5.31 5.38
CA HIS A 161 -2.62 5.67 6.46
C HIS A 161 -2.76 4.64 7.60
N PHE A 162 -1.69 4.19 8.24
CA PHE A 162 -1.69 3.15 9.27
C PHE A 162 -0.39 3.14 10.08
N ASP A 163 -0.42 2.48 11.24
CA ASP A 163 0.80 2.14 11.99
C ASP A 163 1.47 0.90 11.38
N SER A 164 2.67 1.10 10.82
CA SER A 164 3.45 0.04 10.17
C SER A 164 3.86 -1.11 11.10
N VAL A 165 4.06 -0.82 12.40
CA VAL A 165 4.39 -1.81 13.42
C VAL A 165 3.19 -2.73 13.64
N LEU A 166 1.99 -2.15 13.67
CA LEU A 166 0.75 -2.92 13.83
C LEU A 166 0.47 -3.81 12.61
N ILE A 167 0.76 -3.36 11.37
CA ILE A 167 0.67 -4.26 10.20
C ILE A 167 1.61 -5.46 10.33
N GLY A 168 2.85 -5.25 10.77
CA GLY A 168 3.80 -6.35 10.98
C GLY A 168 3.28 -7.37 11.99
N LYS A 169 2.77 -6.90 13.14
CA LYS A 169 2.18 -7.74 14.19
C LYS A 169 0.92 -8.46 13.73
N PHE A 170 0.04 -7.76 13.01
CA PHE A 170 -1.17 -8.34 12.43
C PHE A 170 -0.81 -9.49 11.48
N LEU A 171 0.13 -9.27 10.55
CA LEU A 171 0.57 -10.29 9.60
C LEU A 171 1.30 -11.46 10.28
N GLN A 172 2.06 -11.21 11.35
CA GLN A 172 2.64 -12.27 12.18
C GLN A 172 1.55 -13.16 12.79
N LYS A 173 0.52 -12.54 13.39
CA LYS A 173 -0.65 -13.25 13.94
C LYS A 173 -1.37 -14.08 12.86
N LYS A 174 -1.66 -13.49 11.70
CA LYS A 174 -2.31 -14.20 10.57
C LYS A 174 -1.50 -15.40 10.09
N ALA A 175 -0.19 -15.24 9.95
CA ALA A 175 0.67 -16.35 9.54
C ALA A 175 0.71 -17.48 10.58
N ALA A 176 0.70 -17.14 11.87
CA ALA A 176 0.68 -18.11 12.96
C ALA A 176 -0.64 -18.90 13.03
N GLU A 177 -1.78 -18.27 12.75
CA GLU A 177 -3.10 -18.94 12.66
C GLU A 177 -3.12 -20.02 11.58
N ILE A 178 -2.47 -19.78 10.44
CA ILE A 178 -2.35 -20.74 9.33
C ILE A 178 -1.32 -21.84 9.65
N GLY A 179 -0.22 -21.47 10.31
CA GLY A 179 0.88 -22.37 10.64
C GLY A 179 1.80 -22.71 9.45
N GLY A 180 2.82 -23.53 9.71
CA GLY A 180 3.76 -23.99 8.66
C GLY A 180 4.93 -23.05 8.37
N ILE A 181 4.99 -21.87 9.02
CA ILE A 181 6.21 -21.04 9.05
C ILE A 181 6.99 -21.38 10.32
N ASN A 182 8.27 -21.69 10.16
CA ASN A 182 9.20 -21.83 11.27
C ASN A 182 9.69 -20.44 11.72
N HIS A 183 9.17 -19.95 12.83
CA HIS A 183 9.53 -18.63 13.36
C HIS A 183 10.63 -18.77 14.42
N ILE A 184 11.80 -18.17 14.15
CA ILE A 184 12.97 -18.20 15.02
C ILE A 184 13.28 -16.79 15.50
N GLN A 185 13.30 -16.62 16.82
CA GLN A 185 13.78 -15.38 17.44
C GLN A 185 15.27 -15.49 17.72
N ALA A 186 16.09 -14.87 16.87
CA ALA A 186 17.55 -14.93 16.99
C ALA A 186 18.22 -13.75 16.26
N THR A 187 19.40 -13.40 16.75
CA THR A 187 20.29 -12.41 16.10
C THR A 187 21.35 -13.14 15.28
N VAL A 188 21.30 -12.96 13.95
CA VAL A 188 22.28 -13.56 13.03
C VAL A 188 23.65 -12.89 13.22
N LYS A 189 24.71 -13.71 13.40
CA LYS A 189 26.08 -13.22 13.61
C LYS A 189 26.97 -13.29 12.37
N SER A 190 26.77 -14.29 11.52
CA SER A 190 27.57 -14.53 10.32
C SER A 190 26.72 -15.22 9.25
N VAL A 191 27.14 -15.08 8.00
CA VAL A 191 26.60 -15.81 6.85
C VAL A 191 27.77 -16.47 6.14
N GLU A 192 27.71 -17.78 5.98
CA GLU A 192 28.70 -18.55 5.22
C GLU A 192 28.25 -18.70 3.77
N LEU A 193 29.19 -18.55 2.84
CA LEU A 193 28.95 -18.75 1.41
C LEU A 193 29.74 -19.99 0.96
N ASN A 194 29.07 -20.93 0.27
CA ASN A 194 29.66 -22.12 -0.36
C ASN A 194 30.18 -23.22 0.59
N SER A 195 29.41 -23.52 1.64
CA SER A 195 29.61 -24.72 2.47
C SER A 195 29.29 -26.01 1.70
#